data_AF-A0A1Q4D2P4-F1
#
_entry.id   AF-A0A1Q4D2P4-F1
#
_cell.length_a   1.000
_cell.length_b   1.000
_cell.length_c   1.000
_cell.angle_alpha   90.00
_cell.angle_beta   90.00
_cell.angle_gamma   90.00
#
_symmetry.space_group_name_H-M   'P 1'
#
loop_
_entity.id
_entity.type
_entity.pdbx_description
1 polymer ?
#
loop_
_entity_poly.entity_id
_entity_poly.type
_entity_poly.pdbx_seq_one_letter_code
_entity_poly.pdbx_strand_id
1 'polypeptide(L)'
;MTDVFDDLTRQRSKEIIAQYPQSRSALLPLLHLVQSVEGFVSQGGIRFCADELELTTAEVSAVATFYTMYKRTPCGEHIVSVCTNTLCAVLGGDDIYQRLSDKLGVGHEETAGEPGTTGSITLEHAECLAACDLAPVLQVNYEFYDNQSVESAETLVDALQRGEKPHPTRGAPLTDFKTVELELAGIFPDLEHSVEGQSTAPETMRGAALASDRGWLAPAMPDSAPAFPELPEKK
;
A
#
# COMPACT_ATOMS: atom_id res chain seq x y z
N MET A 1 24.04 8.81 -20.53
CA MET A 1 23.19 8.46 -19.38
C MET A 1 21.85 8.10 -20.00
N THR A 2 21.49 6.82 -20.01
CA THR A 2 20.19 6.37 -20.54
C THR A 2 19.10 7.02 -19.69
N ASP A 3 18.13 7.69 -20.32
CA ASP A 3 16.99 8.24 -19.58
C ASP A 3 16.21 7.04 -19.02
N VAL A 4 16.13 6.95 -17.69
CA VAL A 4 15.42 5.87 -16.99
C VAL A 4 13.91 5.96 -17.23
N PHE A 5 13.41 7.17 -17.48
CA PHE A 5 12.02 7.44 -17.82
C PHE A 5 11.86 7.57 -19.33
N ASP A 6 11.70 6.42 -19.97
CA ASP A 6 11.56 6.28 -21.42
C ASP A 6 10.26 6.91 -21.98
N ASP A 7 10.12 6.85 -23.31
CA ASP A 7 8.95 7.40 -24.00
C ASP A 7 7.63 6.78 -23.52
N LEU A 8 7.63 5.49 -23.17
CA LEU A 8 6.44 4.82 -22.63
C LEU A 8 6.07 5.38 -21.25
N THR A 9 7.05 5.60 -20.38
CA THR A 9 6.83 6.21 -19.07
C THR A 9 6.29 7.63 -19.21
N ARG A 10 6.84 8.42 -20.13
CA ARG A 10 6.37 9.78 -20.45
C ARG A 10 4.99 9.80 -21.11
N GLN A 11 4.60 8.72 -21.79
CA GLN A 11 3.23 8.58 -22.28
C GLN A 11 2.29 8.31 -21.10
N ARG A 12 2.63 7.35 -20.22
CA ARG A 12 1.85 7.03 -19.03
C ARG A 12 1.68 8.22 -18.09
N SER A 13 2.72 9.05 -17.91
CA SER A 13 2.60 10.27 -17.10
C SER A 13 1.51 11.20 -17.62
N LYS A 14 1.44 11.40 -18.94
CA LYS A 14 0.40 12.22 -19.59
C LYS A 14 -0.99 11.63 -19.43
N GLU A 15 -1.11 10.30 -19.53
CA GLU A 15 -2.38 9.59 -19.30
C GLU A 15 -2.89 9.80 -17.86
N ILE A 16 -2.00 9.73 -16.88
CA ILE A 16 -2.31 9.99 -15.47
C ILE A 16 -2.70 11.46 -15.26
N ILE A 17 -1.92 12.40 -15.80
CA ILE A 17 -2.19 13.84 -15.67
C ILE A 17 -3.56 14.20 -16.25
N ALA A 18 -3.95 13.58 -17.38
CA ALA A 18 -5.22 13.83 -18.04
C ALA A 18 -6.47 13.42 -17.21
N GLN A 19 -6.31 12.61 -16.16
CA GLN A 19 -7.40 12.24 -15.25
C GLN A 19 -7.84 13.39 -14.32
N TYR A 20 -7.05 14.47 -14.26
CA TYR A 20 -7.26 15.55 -13.31
C TYR A 20 -7.50 16.89 -14.00
N PRO A 21 -8.43 17.72 -13.48
CA PRO A 21 -8.62 19.08 -13.99
C PRO A 21 -7.44 20.01 -13.67
N GLN A 22 -6.63 19.68 -12.66
CA GLN A 22 -5.41 20.39 -12.28
C GLN A 22 -4.24 19.41 -12.29
N SER A 23 -3.17 19.70 -13.06
CA SER A 23 -2.02 18.80 -13.22
C SER A 23 -1.38 18.40 -11.88
N ARG A 24 -1.25 19.36 -10.95
CA ARG A 24 -0.70 19.11 -9.60
C ARG A 24 -1.36 17.94 -8.87
N SER A 25 -2.64 17.68 -9.10
CA SER A 25 -3.37 16.59 -8.46
C SER A 25 -2.86 15.20 -8.87
N ALA A 26 -2.14 15.10 -9.99
CA ALA A 26 -1.51 13.87 -10.45
C ALA A 26 -0.19 13.53 -9.73
N LEU A 27 0.28 14.36 -8.78
CA LEU A 27 1.58 14.12 -8.13
C LEU A 27 1.66 12.77 -7.40
N LEU A 28 0.61 12.39 -6.68
CA LEU A 28 0.57 11.13 -5.94
C LEU A 28 0.69 9.90 -6.88
N PRO A 29 -0.16 9.74 -7.91
CA PRO A 29 -0.01 8.62 -8.85
C PRO A 29 1.28 8.70 -9.69
N LEU A 30 1.82 9.89 -9.98
CA LEU A 30 3.12 9.98 -10.66
C LEU A 30 4.28 9.49 -9.78
N LEU A 31 4.22 9.70 -8.47
CA LEU A 31 5.22 9.13 -7.56
C LEU A 31 5.14 7.59 -7.53
N HIS A 32 3.94 7.00 -7.61
CA HIS A 32 3.78 5.56 -7.81
C HIS A 32 4.33 5.10 -9.17
N LEU A 33 4.09 5.86 -10.25
CA LEU A 33 4.68 5.57 -11.56
C LEU A 33 6.22 5.56 -11.49
N VAL A 34 6.84 6.51 -10.77
CA VAL A 34 8.30 6.51 -10.55
C VAL A 34 8.74 5.24 -9.83
N GLN A 35 8.06 4.83 -8.75
CA GLN A 35 8.40 3.60 -8.03
C GLN A 35 8.23 2.36 -8.91
N SER A 36 7.26 2.33 -9.84
CA SER A 36 7.10 1.23 -10.79
C SER A 36 8.28 1.09 -11.75
N VAL A 37 9.03 2.17 -11.99
CA VAL A 37 10.19 2.17 -12.90
C VAL A 37 11.49 1.94 -12.13
N GLU A 38 11.66 2.56 -10.97
CA GLU A 38 12.93 2.57 -10.23
C GLU A 38 12.93 1.65 -8.99
N GLY A 39 11.76 1.23 -8.50
CA GLY A 39 11.60 0.50 -7.23
C GLY A 39 11.70 1.37 -5.98
N PHE A 40 11.77 2.69 -6.14
CA PHE A 40 11.76 3.73 -5.09
C PHE A 40 11.68 5.12 -5.76
N VAL A 41 11.48 6.18 -4.98
CA VAL A 41 11.48 7.57 -5.44
C VAL A 41 12.89 8.15 -5.36
N SER A 42 13.61 8.13 -6.48
CA SER A 42 14.95 8.72 -6.59
C SER A 42 14.90 10.26 -6.73
N GLN A 43 16.06 10.91 -6.63
CA GLN A 43 16.17 12.34 -6.99
C GLN A 43 15.86 12.59 -8.48
N GLY A 44 16.12 11.60 -9.34
CA GLY A 44 15.74 11.61 -10.74
C GLY A 44 14.22 11.59 -10.89
N GLY A 45 13.53 10.71 -10.16
CA GLY A 45 12.08 10.63 -10.10
C GLY A 45 11.42 11.91 -9.56
N ILE A 46 11.99 12.52 -8.52
CA ILE A 46 11.54 13.83 -8.01
C ILE A 46 11.61 14.89 -9.10
N ARG A 47 12.73 14.94 -9.84
CA ARG A 47 12.90 15.88 -10.94
C ARG A 47 11.94 15.59 -12.10
N PHE A 48 11.75 14.32 -12.44
CA PHE A 48 10.78 13.90 -13.45
C PHE A 48 9.37 14.41 -13.13
N CYS A 49 8.87 14.17 -11.91
CA CYS A 49 7.55 14.66 -11.49
C CYS A 49 7.48 16.20 -11.47
N ALA A 50 8.56 16.87 -11.07
CA ALA A 50 8.62 18.34 -11.08
C ALA A 50 8.50 18.90 -12.50
N ASP A 51 9.26 18.32 -13.45
CA ASP A 51 9.26 18.73 -14.85
C ASP A 51 7.90 18.44 -15.53
N GLU A 52 7.28 17.28 -15.28
CA GLU A 52 5.99 16.90 -15.89
C GLU A 52 4.79 17.71 -15.34
N LEU A 53 4.87 18.21 -14.10
CA LEU A 53 3.77 18.93 -13.44
C LEU A 53 3.96 20.43 -13.32
N GLU A 54 5.08 20.98 -13.81
CA GLU A 54 5.49 22.38 -13.62
C GLU A 54 5.57 22.77 -12.13
N LEU A 55 6.07 21.86 -11.29
CA LEU A 55 6.28 22.06 -9.86
C LEU A 55 7.77 22.25 -9.55
N THR A 56 8.06 22.75 -8.35
CA THR A 56 9.44 22.72 -7.85
C THR A 56 9.80 21.34 -7.30
N THR A 57 11.08 20.96 -7.38
CA THR A 57 11.58 19.73 -6.73
C THR A 57 11.36 19.74 -5.22
N ALA A 58 11.32 20.92 -4.59
CA ALA A 58 11.02 21.09 -3.17
C ALA A 58 9.57 20.70 -2.82
N GLU A 59 8.60 21.10 -3.67
CA GLU A 59 7.19 20.71 -3.48
C GLU A 59 7.01 19.21 -3.65
N VAL A 60 7.64 18.61 -4.66
CA VAL A 60 7.60 17.15 -4.87
C VAL A 60 8.27 16.41 -3.71
N SER A 61 9.43 16.87 -3.27
CA SER A 61 10.14 16.28 -2.12
C SER A 61 9.31 16.34 -0.85
N ALA A 62 8.62 17.46 -0.59
CA ALA A 62 7.77 17.59 0.59
C ALA A 62 6.68 16.51 0.61
N VAL A 63 6.02 16.26 -0.52
CA VAL A 63 5.00 15.21 -0.66
C VAL A 63 5.60 13.81 -0.53
N ALA A 64 6.71 13.55 -1.22
CA ALA A 64 7.40 12.25 -1.17
C ALA A 64 7.94 11.90 0.23
N THR A 65 8.23 12.91 1.08
CA THR A 65 8.62 12.67 2.48
C THR A 65 7.45 12.62 3.45
N PHE A 66 6.26 13.10 3.05
CA PHE A 66 5.10 13.17 3.92
C PHE A 66 4.34 11.85 3.95
N TYR A 67 4.19 11.18 2.81
CA TYR A 67 3.50 9.89 2.70
C TYR A 67 4.50 8.74 2.76
N THR A 68 4.27 7.80 3.69
CA THR A 68 5.16 6.66 3.95
C THR A 68 5.18 5.61 2.83
N MET A 69 4.20 5.60 1.93
CA MET A 69 4.16 4.70 0.76
C MET A 69 5.22 5.05 -0.28
N TYR A 70 5.73 6.29 -0.28
CA TYR A 70 6.80 6.70 -1.19
C TYR A 70 8.16 6.38 -0.58
N LYS A 71 8.70 5.23 -0.98
CA LYS A 71 9.98 4.71 -0.54
C LYS A 71 11.09 5.56 -1.12
N ARG A 72 12.00 6.05 -0.27
CA ARG A 72 13.07 6.97 -0.67
C ARG A 72 14.43 6.27 -0.78
N THR A 73 14.44 4.96 -0.59
CA THR A 73 15.59 4.07 -0.67
C THR A 73 15.21 2.83 -1.47
N PRO A 74 16.16 2.16 -2.16
CA PRO A 74 15.87 0.97 -2.94
C PRO A 74 15.19 -0.14 -2.12
N CYS A 75 14.02 -0.59 -2.57
CA CYS A 75 13.25 -1.65 -1.94
C CYS A 75 13.48 -3.03 -2.57
N GLY A 76 13.14 -4.07 -1.83
CA GLY A 76 13.09 -5.44 -2.34
C GLY A 76 12.01 -5.63 -3.41
N GLU A 77 11.94 -6.83 -3.98
CA GLU A 77 10.81 -7.27 -4.80
C GLU A 77 9.50 -7.28 -4.00
N HIS A 78 9.61 -7.51 -2.69
CA HIS A 78 8.49 -7.55 -1.76
C HIS A 78 8.68 -6.57 -0.60
N ILE A 79 7.65 -5.77 -0.33
CA ILE A 79 7.52 -5.01 0.90
C ILE A 79 6.61 -5.79 1.83
N VAL A 80 7.17 -6.30 2.93
CA VAL A 80 6.45 -7.04 3.98
C VAL A 80 6.17 -6.10 5.14
N SER A 81 4.92 -5.65 5.25
CA SER A 81 4.43 -4.75 6.29
C SER A 81 3.73 -5.53 7.39
N VAL A 82 4.23 -5.46 8.62
CA VAL A 82 3.64 -6.11 9.79
C VAL A 82 2.92 -5.05 10.60
N CYS A 83 1.60 -5.19 10.80
CA CYS A 83 0.85 -4.31 11.68
C CYS A 83 1.22 -4.57 13.14
N THR A 84 1.72 -3.55 13.82
CA THR A 84 2.06 -3.59 15.25
C THR A 84 1.26 -2.56 16.04
N ASN A 85 0.19 -2.00 15.46
CA ASN A 85 -0.72 -1.16 16.20
C ASN A 85 -1.55 -1.99 17.20
N THR A 86 -2.11 -1.31 18.20
CA THR A 86 -2.72 -1.81 19.44
C THR A 86 -3.32 -3.22 19.37
N LEU A 87 -4.28 -3.47 18.46
CA LEU A 87 -4.95 -4.77 18.42
C LEU A 87 -4.05 -5.88 17.88
N CYS A 88 -3.30 -5.61 16.81
CA CYS A 88 -2.35 -6.59 16.28
C CYS A 88 -1.22 -6.84 17.27
N ALA A 89 -0.68 -5.81 17.94
CA ALA A 89 0.31 -5.96 19.00
C ALA A 89 -0.15 -6.93 20.10
N VAL A 90 -1.37 -6.72 20.63
CA VAL A 90 -1.96 -7.60 21.67
C VAL A 90 -2.11 -9.05 21.19
N LEU A 91 -2.35 -9.25 19.90
CA LEU A 91 -2.55 -10.58 19.30
C LEU A 91 -1.26 -11.22 18.74
N GLY A 92 -0.10 -10.58 18.91
CA GLY A 92 1.21 -11.14 18.53
C GLY A 92 1.88 -10.48 17.31
N GLY A 93 1.40 -9.32 16.85
CA GLY A 93 2.01 -8.55 15.76
C GLY A 93 3.45 -8.12 16.07
N ASP A 94 3.73 -7.71 17.31
CA ASP A 94 5.08 -7.35 17.77
C ASP A 94 6.02 -8.58 17.72
N ASP A 95 5.53 -9.74 18.15
CA ASP A 95 6.28 -10.99 18.12
C ASP A 95 6.58 -11.44 16.67
N ILE A 96 5.63 -11.25 15.76
CA ILE A 96 5.82 -11.51 14.32
C ILE A 96 6.91 -10.58 13.77
N TYR A 97 6.79 -9.27 13.99
CA TYR A 97 7.76 -8.30 13.49
C TYR A 97 9.16 -8.61 14.02
N GLN A 98 9.31 -8.87 15.32
CA GLN A 98 10.61 -9.19 15.92
C GLN A 98 11.19 -10.48 15.33
N ARG A 99 10.38 -11.53 15.17
CA ARG A 99 10.85 -12.79 14.56
C ARG A 99 11.33 -12.58 13.13
N LEU A 100 10.56 -11.86 12.31
CA LEU A 100 10.91 -11.60 10.92
C LEU A 100 12.16 -10.72 10.81
N SER A 101 12.28 -9.71 11.67
CA SER A 101 13.46 -8.84 11.75
C SER A 101 14.72 -9.64 12.09
N ASP A 102 14.66 -10.50 13.12
CA ASP A 102 15.78 -11.37 13.49
C ASP A 102 16.16 -12.36 12.39
N LYS A 103 15.15 -12.94 11.72
CA LYS A 103 15.34 -13.93 10.64
C LYS A 103 15.98 -13.32 9.40
N LEU A 104 15.52 -12.14 9.00
CA LEU A 104 16.00 -11.43 7.81
C LEU A 104 17.28 -10.62 8.08
N GLY A 105 17.56 -10.31 9.35
CA GLY A 105 18.70 -9.50 9.77
C GLY A 105 18.55 -8.02 9.43
N VAL A 106 17.31 -7.53 9.34
CA VAL A 106 16.97 -6.16 8.93
C VAL A 106 15.89 -5.55 9.84
N GLY A 107 15.94 -4.24 10.02
CA GLY A 107 14.93 -3.46 10.75
C GLY A 107 13.87 -2.85 9.83
N HIS A 108 13.20 -1.82 10.35
CA HIS A 108 12.16 -1.09 9.64
C HIS A 108 12.74 -0.32 8.44
N GLU A 109 12.12 -0.47 7.28
CA GLU A 109 12.52 0.12 5.99
C GLU A 109 13.91 -0.33 5.50
N GLU A 110 14.42 -1.44 6.04
CA GLU A 110 15.66 -2.07 5.58
C GLU A 110 15.35 -3.28 4.68
N THR A 111 16.25 -3.56 3.73
CA THR A 111 16.06 -4.57 2.69
C THR A 111 17.02 -5.74 2.88
N ALA A 112 16.49 -6.96 2.97
CA ALA A 112 17.23 -8.21 2.94
C ALA A 112 17.37 -8.69 1.47
N GLY A 113 18.59 -9.04 1.07
CA GLY A 113 18.92 -9.37 -0.33
C GLY A 113 19.30 -8.13 -1.16
N GLU A 114 19.52 -8.33 -2.46
CA GLU A 114 19.78 -7.23 -3.39
C GLU A 114 18.45 -6.57 -3.80
N PRO A 115 18.25 -5.25 -3.62
CA PRO A 115 17.00 -4.57 -3.94
C PRO A 115 16.48 -4.86 -5.36
N GLY A 116 15.18 -5.15 -5.48
CA GLY A 116 14.53 -5.48 -6.75
C GLY A 116 14.89 -6.84 -7.36
N THR A 117 15.70 -7.67 -6.69
CA THR A 117 15.96 -9.04 -7.14
C THR A 117 14.96 -10.03 -6.57
N THR A 118 14.79 -11.18 -7.25
CA THR A 118 13.80 -12.18 -6.85
C THR A 118 13.98 -12.61 -5.39
N GLY A 119 12.91 -12.50 -4.61
CA GLY A 119 12.88 -12.85 -3.19
C GLY A 119 13.57 -11.87 -2.24
N SER A 120 14.02 -10.71 -2.73
CA SER A 120 14.47 -9.62 -1.85
C SER A 120 13.29 -8.98 -1.12
N ILE A 121 13.46 -8.68 0.17
CA ILE A 121 12.38 -8.25 1.05
C ILE A 121 12.75 -6.96 1.77
N THR A 122 11.92 -5.93 1.69
CA THR A 122 11.94 -4.79 2.60
C THR A 122 10.96 -5.05 3.74
N LEU A 123 11.41 -4.94 5.00
CA LEU A 123 10.57 -5.17 6.16
C LEU A 123 10.03 -3.85 6.72
N GLU A 124 8.72 -3.79 6.99
CA GLU A 124 8.08 -2.61 7.53
C GLU A 124 7.37 -2.90 8.86
N HIS A 125 7.71 -2.09 9.86
CA HIS A 125 6.94 -1.96 11.09
C HIS A 125 5.77 -1.01 10.81
N ALA A 126 4.65 -1.57 10.36
CA ALA A 126 3.53 -0.80 9.91
C ALA A 126 2.60 -0.41 11.06
N GLU A 127 2.02 0.78 10.93
CA GLU A 127 0.89 1.21 11.75
C GLU A 127 -0.39 0.45 11.37
N CYS A 128 -1.56 0.94 11.81
CA CYS A 128 -2.83 0.29 11.56
C CYS A 128 -3.11 0.08 10.05
N LEU A 129 -3.25 -1.18 9.64
CA LEU A 129 -3.63 -1.59 8.28
C LEU A 129 -5.15 -1.74 8.09
N ALA A 130 -5.95 -1.26 9.04
CA ALA A 130 -7.42 -1.21 9.00
C ALA A 130 -8.15 -2.57 8.82
N ALA A 131 -7.52 -3.69 9.18
CA ALA A 131 -8.09 -5.05 9.13
C ALA A 131 -8.15 -5.70 10.52
N CYS A 132 -8.55 -4.92 11.53
CA CYS A 132 -8.53 -5.32 12.94
C CYS A 132 -9.39 -6.55 13.26
N ASP A 133 -10.46 -6.78 12.52
CA ASP A 133 -11.33 -7.96 12.62
C ASP A 133 -10.64 -9.27 12.19
N LEU A 134 -9.45 -9.17 11.59
CA LEU A 134 -8.66 -10.27 11.06
C LEU A 134 -7.22 -10.28 11.62
N ALA A 135 -6.97 -9.55 12.70
CA ALA A 135 -5.66 -9.41 13.32
C ALA A 135 -5.11 -10.75 13.88
N PRO A 136 -3.78 -10.96 13.90
CA PRO A 136 -2.72 -10.10 13.35
C PRO A 136 -2.68 -10.07 11.82
N VAL A 137 -2.38 -8.90 11.25
CA VAL A 137 -2.41 -8.67 9.79
C VAL A 137 -1.04 -8.28 9.28
N LEU A 138 -0.64 -8.90 8.19
CA LEU A 138 0.48 -8.50 7.35
C LEU A 138 -0.04 -8.00 6.00
N GLN A 139 0.72 -7.12 5.37
CA GLN A 139 0.60 -6.86 3.95
C GLN A 139 1.90 -7.25 3.24
N VAL A 140 1.78 -7.82 2.04
CA VAL A 140 2.91 -7.96 1.11
C VAL A 140 2.55 -7.23 -0.16
N ASN A 141 3.32 -6.20 -0.52
CA ASN A 141 3.03 -5.36 -1.69
C ASN A 141 1.57 -4.87 -1.69
N TYR A 142 1.08 -4.42 -0.53
CA TYR A 142 -0.28 -3.93 -0.27
C TYR A 142 -1.42 -4.97 -0.31
N GLU A 143 -1.12 -6.24 -0.59
CA GLU A 143 -2.08 -7.34 -0.51
C GLU A 143 -2.14 -7.94 0.89
N PHE A 144 -3.33 -8.35 1.34
CA PHE A 144 -3.56 -8.75 2.74
C PHE A 144 -3.25 -10.22 3.01
N TYR A 145 -2.53 -10.45 4.10
CA TYR A 145 -2.31 -11.74 4.74
C TYR A 145 -2.84 -11.64 6.16
N ASP A 146 -4.07 -12.12 6.32
CA ASP A 146 -4.88 -12.03 7.51
C ASP A 146 -4.60 -13.20 8.48
N ASN A 147 -5.02 -13.07 9.74
CA ASN A 147 -4.95 -14.09 10.81
C ASN A 147 -3.55 -14.72 10.97
N GLN A 148 -2.50 -13.92 10.87
CA GLN A 148 -1.13 -14.40 10.88
C GLN A 148 -0.67 -14.79 12.29
N SER A 149 0.11 -15.86 12.35
CA SER A 149 0.94 -16.23 13.49
C SER A 149 2.41 -16.04 13.14
N VAL A 150 3.29 -16.16 14.13
CA VAL A 150 4.74 -16.16 13.91
C VAL A 150 5.14 -17.24 12.88
N GLU A 151 4.61 -18.45 13.02
CA GLU A 151 4.91 -19.58 12.13
C GLU A 151 4.42 -19.36 10.70
N SER A 152 3.19 -18.83 10.53
CA SER A 152 2.64 -18.58 9.20
C SER A 152 3.36 -17.42 8.51
N ALA A 153 3.75 -16.39 9.26
CA ALA A 153 4.51 -15.25 8.74
C ALA A 153 5.93 -15.68 8.31
N GLU A 154 6.60 -16.53 9.08
CA GLU A 154 7.89 -17.11 8.66
C GLU A 154 7.75 -17.97 7.40
N THR A 155 6.70 -18.79 7.32
CA THR A 155 6.41 -19.61 6.14
C THR A 155 6.17 -18.75 4.90
N LEU A 156 5.42 -17.66 5.05
CA LEU A 156 5.19 -16.68 3.99
C LEU A 156 6.50 -16.06 3.52
N VAL A 157 7.32 -15.53 4.44
CA VAL A 157 8.62 -14.94 4.12
C VAL A 157 9.56 -15.95 3.45
N ASP A 158 9.62 -17.19 3.93
CA ASP A 158 10.44 -18.24 3.32
C ASP A 158 9.98 -18.54 1.88
N ALA A 159 8.68 -18.51 1.60
CA ALA A 159 8.13 -18.69 0.26
C ALA A 159 8.53 -17.53 -0.66
N LEU A 160 8.39 -16.29 -0.20
CA LEU A 160 8.82 -15.11 -0.94
C LEU A 160 10.32 -15.15 -1.26
N GLN A 161 11.18 -15.55 -0.30
CA GLN A 161 12.62 -15.71 -0.52
C GLN A 161 12.96 -16.79 -1.57
N ARG A 162 12.09 -17.76 -1.79
CA ARG A 162 12.22 -18.76 -2.87
C ARG A 162 11.69 -18.27 -4.23
N GLY A 163 11.19 -17.04 -4.31
CA GLY A 163 10.54 -16.47 -5.49
C GLY A 163 9.11 -16.97 -5.71
N GLU A 164 8.52 -17.62 -4.72
CA GLU A 164 7.10 -17.99 -4.76
C GLU A 164 6.25 -16.76 -4.47
N LYS A 165 5.04 -16.70 -5.03
CA LYS A 165 4.05 -15.64 -4.74
C LYS A 165 2.80 -16.28 -4.14
N PRO A 166 2.80 -16.61 -2.82
CA PRO A 166 1.64 -17.21 -2.18
C PRO A 166 0.42 -16.32 -2.33
N HIS A 167 -0.74 -16.91 -2.64
CA HIS A 167 -1.96 -16.15 -2.83
C HIS A 167 -2.35 -15.42 -1.53
N PRO A 168 -2.69 -14.12 -1.59
CA PRO A 168 -3.19 -13.37 -0.43
C PRO A 168 -4.46 -13.97 0.15
N THR A 169 -4.72 -13.77 1.45
CA THR A 169 -6.00 -14.19 2.04
C THR A 169 -7.15 -13.34 1.51
N ARG A 170 -6.87 -12.08 1.19
CA ARG A 170 -7.82 -11.10 0.70
C ARG A 170 -7.10 -10.10 -0.21
N GLY A 171 -7.74 -9.79 -1.33
CA GLY A 171 -7.15 -8.96 -2.39
C GLY A 171 -6.71 -9.77 -3.62
N ALA A 172 -6.03 -9.09 -4.54
CA ALA A 172 -5.64 -9.62 -5.84
C ALA A 172 -4.46 -10.59 -5.73
N PRO A 173 -4.11 -11.36 -6.77
CA PRO A 173 -2.98 -12.26 -6.70
C PRO A 173 -1.67 -11.47 -6.55
N LEU A 174 -0.78 -11.92 -5.67
CA LEU A 174 0.43 -11.18 -5.34
C LEU A 174 1.33 -10.97 -6.57
N THR A 175 1.73 -9.72 -6.80
CA THR A 175 2.73 -9.33 -7.82
C THR A 175 4.03 -8.82 -7.16
N ASP A 176 5.01 -8.38 -7.96
CA ASP A 176 6.20 -7.68 -7.43
C ASP A 176 5.92 -6.21 -7.13
N PHE A 177 6.79 -5.58 -6.33
CA PHE A 177 6.61 -4.20 -5.88
C PHE A 177 6.47 -3.21 -7.03
N LYS A 178 7.24 -3.39 -8.11
CA LYS A 178 7.19 -2.47 -9.26
C LYS A 178 5.87 -2.60 -10.02
N THR A 179 5.33 -3.81 -10.11
CA THR A 179 4.03 -4.07 -10.73
C THR A 179 2.89 -3.45 -9.93
N VAL A 180 2.80 -3.68 -8.62
CA VAL A 180 1.73 -3.06 -7.81
C VAL A 180 1.84 -1.54 -7.80
N GLU A 181 3.04 -0.96 -7.83
CA GLU A 181 3.23 0.48 -7.93
C GLU A 181 2.74 1.04 -9.28
N LEU A 182 2.82 0.26 -10.37
CA LEU A 182 2.23 0.64 -11.66
C LEU A 182 0.69 0.66 -11.58
N GLU A 183 0.12 -0.35 -10.92
CA GLU A 183 -1.33 -0.47 -10.70
C GLU A 183 -1.85 0.66 -9.79
N LEU A 184 -1.14 1.00 -8.72
CA LEU A 184 -1.43 2.13 -7.84
C LEU A 184 -1.29 3.49 -8.56
N ALA A 185 -0.44 3.58 -9.58
CA ALA A 185 -0.40 4.74 -10.47
C ALA A 185 -1.64 4.84 -11.39
N GLY A 186 -2.52 3.83 -11.37
CA GLY A 186 -3.72 3.74 -12.20
C GLY A 186 -3.49 3.10 -13.57
N ILE A 187 -2.35 2.43 -13.77
CA ILE A 187 -2.01 1.75 -15.02
C ILE A 187 -2.07 0.24 -14.78
N PHE A 188 -3.05 -0.43 -15.38
CA PHE A 188 -3.28 -1.86 -15.20
C PHE A 188 -2.87 -2.63 -16.47
N PRO A 189 -1.74 -3.37 -16.46
CA PRO A 189 -1.35 -4.21 -17.59
C PRO A 189 -2.35 -5.33 -17.87
N ASP A 190 -2.94 -5.89 -16.81
CA ASP A 190 -3.97 -6.92 -16.85
C ASP A 190 -5.04 -6.62 -15.79
N LEU A 191 -6.03 -5.82 -16.18
CA LEU A 191 -7.07 -5.38 -15.25
C LEU A 191 -7.88 -6.53 -14.66
N GLU A 192 -8.13 -7.61 -15.43
CA GLU A 192 -8.90 -8.75 -14.93
C GLU A 192 -8.17 -9.40 -13.75
N HIS A 193 -6.87 -9.59 -13.90
CA HIS A 193 -6.02 -10.14 -12.85
C HIS A 193 -5.87 -9.18 -11.65
N SER A 194 -5.65 -7.89 -11.90
CA SER A 194 -5.46 -6.88 -10.84
C SER A 194 -6.69 -6.66 -9.95
N VAL A 195 -7.87 -7.13 -10.37
CA VAL A 195 -9.12 -7.06 -9.57
C VAL A 195 -9.64 -8.45 -9.16
N GLU A 196 -8.91 -9.50 -9.49
CA GLU A 196 -9.27 -10.88 -9.21
C GLU A 196 -9.02 -11.20 -7.73
N GLY A 197 -10.01 -10.96 -6.86
CA GLY A 197 -9.78 -11.20 -5.45
C GLY A 197 -11.02 -11.08 -4.60
N GLN A 198 -11.10 -11.90 -3.56
CA GLN A 198 -12.12 -11.68 -2.53
C GLN A 198 -11.76 -10.41 -1.78
N SER A 199 -12.68 -9.44 -1.71
CA SER A 199 -12.49 -8.19 -0.94
C SER A 199 -13.18 -8.19 0.43
N THR A 200 -13.85 -9.28 0.80
CA THR A 200 -14.66 -9.35 2.03
C THR A 200 -14.32 -10.59 2.84
N ALA A 201 -14.40 -10.51 4.17
CA ALA A 201 -14.30 -11.68 5.04
C ALA A 201 -15.62 -11.91 5.79
N PRO A 202 -15.96 -13.14 6.19
CA PRO A 202 -17.13 -13.44 7.01
C PRO A 202 -17.20 -12.62 8.30
N GLU A 203 -16.05 -12.36 8.91
CA GLU A 203 -15.86 -11.52 10.11
C GLU A 203 -16.33 -10.09 9.83
N THR A 204 -15.85 -9.50 8.74
CA THR A 204 -16.21 -8.15 8.29
C THR A 204 -17.72 -8.04 8.01
N MET A 205 -18.30 -9.06 7.38
CA MET A 205 -19.70 -9.04 6.97
C MET A 205 -20.67 -9.46 8.08
N ARG A 206 -20.18 -9.85 9.26
CA ARG A 206 -21.01 -10.43 10.33
C ARG A 206 -22.13 -9.51 10.77
N GLY A 207 -21.85 -8.21 10.90
CA GLY A 207 -22.86 -7.20 11.27
C GLY A 207 -23.97 -7.09 10.22
N ALA A 208 -23.60 -7.04 8.94
CA ALA A 208 -24.54 -6.95 7.82
C ALA A 208 -25.43 -8.20 7.72
N ALA A 209 -24.84 -9.40 7.85
CA ALA A 209 -25.58 -10.66 7.86
C ALA A 209 -26.61 -10.70 9.00
N LEU A 210 -26.20 -10.35 10.23
CA LEU A 210 -27.11 -10.29 11.38
C LEU A 210 -28.24 -9.28 11.21
N ALA A 211 -27.95 -8.12 10.59
CA ALA A 211 -28.96 -7.11 10.32
C ALA A 211 -30.00 -7.63 9.31
N SER A 212 -29.53 -8.27 8.23
CA SER A 212 -30.40 -8.90 7.23
C SER A 212 -31.30 -9.97 7.84
N ASP A 213 -30.73 -10.92 8.60
CA ASP A 213 -31.47 -12.03 9.24
C ASP A 213 -32.56 -11.53 10.20
N ARG A 214 -32.34 -10.38 10.84
CA ARG A 214 -33.25 -9.79 11.82
C ARG A 214 -34.17 -8.72 11.25
N GLY A 215 -34.06 -8.43 9.94
CA GLY A 215 -34.81 -7.35 9.30
C GLY A 215 -34.50 -5.97 9.88
N TRP A 216 -33.29 -5.76 10.39
CA TRP A 216 -32.85 -4.46 10.89
C TRP A 216 -32.55 -3.53 9.73
N LEU A 217 -33.24 -2.40 9.70
CA LEU A 217 -33.04 -1.33 8.72
C LEU A 217 -32.62 -0.07 9.46
N ALA A 218 -31.65 0.64 8.89
CA ALA A 218 -31.35 1.99 9.36
C ALA A 218 -32.58 2.89 9.08
N PRO A 219 -32.91 3.83 9.98
CA PRO A 219 -33.92 4.84 9.70
C PRO A 219 -33.49 5.66 8.48
N ALA A 220 -34.46 6.15 7.70
CA ALA A 220 -34.17 7.01 6.57
C ALA A 220 -33.42 8.27 7.05
N MET A 221 -32.30 8.58 6.39
CA MET A 221 -31.64 9.87 6.58
C MET A 221 -32.60 10.98 6.13
N PRO A 222 -32.84 12.02 6.95
CA PRO A 222 -33.69 13.12 6.54
C PRO A 222 -33.08 13.87 5.35
N ASP A 223 -33.92 14.37 4.43
CA ASP A 223 -33.50 15.11 3.25
C ASP A 223 -32.71 16.39 3.58
N SER A 224 -32.94 16.94 4.78
CA SER A 224 -32.18 18.04 5.32
C SER A 224 -31.39 17.55 6.53
N ALA A 225 -30.08 17.78 6.49
CA ALA A 225 -29.24 17.58 7.66
C ALA A 225 -29.76 18.46 8.80
N PRO A 226 -29.83 17.94 10.05
CA PRO A 226 -30.17 18.77 11.19
C PRO A 226 -29.20 19.95 11.27
N ALA A 227 -29.69 21.12 11.68
CA ALA A 227 -28.83 22.27 11.90
C ALA A 227 -27.72 21.88 12.90
N PHE A 228 -26.48 22.25 12.59
CA PHE A 228 -25.40 22.11 13.55
C PHE A 228 -25.75 22.88 14.83
N PRO A 229 -25.38 22.37 16.02
CA PRO A 229 -25.52 23.13 17.24
C PRO A 229 -24.79 24.47 17.12
N GLU A 230 -25.34 25.53 17.73
CA GLU A 230 -24.67 26.83 17.78
C GLU A 230 -23.28 26.66 18.39
N LEU A 231 -22.26 27.10 17.66
CA LEU A 231 -20.90 27.12 18.20
C LEU A 231 -20.86 28.13 19.34
N PRO A 232 -20.21 27.81 20.48
CA PRO A 232 -20.03 28.78 21.55
C PRO A 232 -19.32 30.03 21.00
N GLU A 233 -19.72 31.21 21.47
CA GLU A 233 -19.02 32.46 21.15
C GLU A 233 -17.53 32.29 21.44
N LYS A 234 -16.67 32.54 20.44
CA LYS A 234 -15.22 32.55 20.63
C LYS A 234 -14.90 33.59 21.71
N LYS A 235 -14.37 33.15 22.84
CA LYS A 235 -13.79 34.01 23.87
C LYS A 235 -12.48 34.62 23.40
#